data_AF-A0A972QZB2-F1
#
_entry.id   AF-A0A972QZB2-F1
#
_cell.length_a   1.000
_cell.length_b   1.000
_cell.length_c   1.000
_cell.angle_alpha   90.00
_cell.angle_beta   90.00
_cell.angle_gamma   90.00
#
_symmetry.space_group_name_H-M   'P 1'
#
loop_
_entity.id
_entity.type
_entity.pdbx_description
1 polymer ?
#
loop_
_entity_poly.entity_id
_entity_poly.type
_entity_poly.pdbx_seq_one_letter_code
_entity_poly.pdbx_strand_id
1 'polypeptide(L)'
;MAENLTEEKSKLETWVQQKMPQAKNLSLSDLEKPGMGLSSETLLFDIKWEGDGQQVSKGVVLRAAPLGGQGVFPEYELGHQFHIMRILKDTAVPVATMLWLEEDPSVIGAPFFLMEKLIGDVPPDYPSYHGSGMYFEATPEHRSKMWYGSLEALTNIHKLDWKAMGFSFLGEPTSNADAISMQLDYWDNYFNKWLKDDPQESHPTMEATLEWLKENRYEPERITLCWGDARIGNTLFSNPDRDVLAIMDWEMAFIGDPIADLAWFFTLDKQHSKGYGLPRLPGTPEDEEVVRRYEELTGWKVENLFYNEVLATFRYGMTVISVLKKFIKQGIPIEEDLILNNFPTQHLSDLLGLPSPGEKKQEMTDINEITVSVQFHFTGPGGSDWYLISDKGKGIRYDGTIENPNCTIKVTVDDWKSIQSGELNRLDAWSTGRLVTEGDLGLLALLEDMMAEFTQS
;
A
#
# COMPACT_ATOMS: atom_id res chain seq x y z
N MET A 1 -4.72 -9.04 18.24
CA MET A 1 -3.46 -9.43 18.91
C MET A 1 -3.02 -8.28 19.81
N ALA A 2 -3.89 -7.87 20.75
CA ALA A 2 -3.79 -6.53 21.34
C ALA A 2 -3.50 -6.51 22.85
N GLU A 3 -3.66 -7.61 23.59
CA GLU A 3 -3.56 -7.51 25.06
C GLU A 3 -2.34 -8.20 25.66
N ASN A 4 -1.60 -9.05 24.94
CA ASN A 4 -0.43 -9.71 25.53
C ASN A 4 0.61 -10.24 24.52
N LEU A 5 1.45 -9.36 23.96
CA LEU A 5 2.61 -9.74 23.13
C LEU A 5 3.52 -10.78 23.80
N THR A 6 3.55 -10.84 25.14
CA THR A 6 4.35 -11.81 25.89
C THR A 6 3.76 -13.22 25.81
N GLU A 7 2.43 -13.35 25.84
CA GLU A 7 1.76 -14.64 25.68
C GLU A 7 1.83 -15.14 24.23
N GLU A 8 1.63 -14.25 23.26
CA GLU A 8 1.78 -14.53 21.83
C GLU A 8 3.21 -14.99 21.52
N LYS A 9 4.22 -14.31 22.08
CA LYS A 9 5.62 -14.72 21.98
C LYS A 9 5.86 -16.15 22.49
N SER A 10 5.35 -16.49 23.67
CA SER A 10 5.56 -17.82 24.26
C SER A 10 4.94 -18.95 23.42
N LYS A 11 3.72 -18.74 22.90
CA LYS A 11 3.06 -19.68 21.98
C LYS A 11 3.82 -19.83 20.68
N LEU A 12 4.25 -18.71 20.10
CA LEU A 12 5.02 -18.69 18.86
C LEU A 12 6.39 -19.36 19.02
N GLU A 13 7.08 -19.11 20.13
CA GLU A 13 8.37 -19.74 20.44
C GLU A 13 8.24 -21.27 20.56
N THR A 14 7.20 -21.73 21.25
CA THR A 14 6.86 -23.16 21.34
C THR A 14 6.60 -23.76 19.96
N TRP A 15 5.84 -23.06 19.12
CA TRP A 15 5.53 -23.51 17.76
C TRP A 15 6.79 -23.56 16.88
N VAL A 16 7.67 -22.54 16.93
CA VAL A 16 8.94 -22.54 16.19
C VAL A 16 9.84 -23.68 16.66
N GLN A 17 9.91 -23.94 17.97
CA GLN A 17 10.67 -25.06 18.52
C GLN A 17 10.19 -26.42 17.98
N GLN A 18 8.89 -26.59 17.70
CA GLN A 18 8.35 -27.79 17.07
C GLN A 18 8.77 -27.92 15.60
N LYS A 19 8.89 -26.81 14.86
CA LYS A 19 9.42 -26.81 13.48
C LYS A 19 10.93 -27.05 13.43
N MET A 20 11.65 -26.71 14.50
CA MET A 20 13.10 -26.85 14.64
C MET A 20 13.48 -27.73 15.84
N PRO A 21 13.12 -29.03 15.87
CA PRO A 21 13.31 -29.88 17.07
C PRO A 21 14.77 -30.10 17.48
N GLN A 22 15.72 -29.82 16.58
CA GLN A 22 17.16 -29.94 16.84
C GLN A 22 17.79 -28.64 17.36
N ALA A 23 17.08 -27.51 17.27
CA ALA A 23 17.57 -26.23 17.75
C ALA A 23 17.60 -26.22 19.28
N LYS A 24 18.77 -25.94 19.86
CA LYS A 24 18.97 -25.83 21.32
C LYS A 24 18.86 -24.37 21.74
N ASN A 25 18.36 -24.14 22.95
CA ASN A 25 18.21 -22.80 23.54
C ASN A 25 17.52 -21.82 22.59
N LEU A 26 16.47 -22.29 21.89
CA LEU A 26 15.71 -21.47 20.96
C LEU A 26 14.97 -20.38 21.73
N SER A 27 15.03 -19.15 21.22
CA SER A 27 14.28 -18.02 21.75
C SER A 27 13.93 -17.03 20.65
N LEU A 28 12.87 -16.25 20.86
CA LEU A 28 12.51 -15.13 20.00
C LEU A 28 13.00 -13.80 20.62
N SER A 29 13.55 -12.90 19.81
CA SER A 29 13.94 -11.56 20.24
C SER A 29 13.48 -10.47 19.28
N ASP A 30 13.53 -9.22 19.73
CA ASP A 30 13.30 -8.05 18.87
C ASP A 30 11.93 -8.08 18.17
N LEU A 31 10.88 -8.51 18.91
CA LEU A 31 9.51 -8.54 18.42
C LEU A 31 9.01 -7.11 18.27
N GLU A 32 8.78 -6.72 17.03
CA GLU A 32 8.37 -5.39 16.61
C GLU A 32 7.16 -5.51 15.68
N LYS A 33 6.20 -4.59 15.82
CA LYS A 33 5.21 -4.35 14.79
C LYS A 33 5.74 -3.22 13.91
N PRO A 34 6.03 -3.47 12.62
CA PRO A 34 6.28 -2.37 11.70
C PRO A 34 5.00 -1.51 11.60
N GLY A 35 5.13 -0.28 11.10
CA GLY A 35 3.98 0.63 10.92
C GLY A 35 2.76 -0.03 10.24
N MET A 36 1.59 0.53 10.47
CA MET A 36 0.30 -0.10 10.12
C MET A 36 0.18 -0.47 8.64
N GLY A 37 -0.14 -1.74 8.36
CA GLY A 37 -0.70 -2.21 7.09
C GLY A 37 -2.20 -2.51 7.27
N LEU A 38 -3.05 -2.09 6.32
CA LEU A 38 -4.51 -2.14 6.49
C LEU A 38 -5.14 -3.52 6.23
N SER A 39 -4.42 -4.41 5.52
CA SER A 39 -4.94 -5.70 5.07
C SER A 39 -4.54 -6.89 5.95
N SER A 40 -3.39 -6.85 6.64
CA SER A 40 -2.88 -7.97 7.44
C SER A 40 -2.05 -7.51 8.63
N GLU A 41 -1.99 -8.33 9.68
CA GLU A 41 -1.09 -8.10 10.81
C GLU A 41 0.33 -8.56 10.45
N THR A 42 1.33 -7.70 10.68
CA THR A 42 2.75 -8.01 10.44
C THR A 42 3.55 -7.90 11.73
N LEU A 43 4.45 -8.86 11.98
CA LEU A 43 5.43 -8.83 13.07
C LEU A 43 6.82 -9.12 12.53
N LEU A 44 7.81 -8.35 12.95
CA LEU A 44 9.23 -8.57 12.68
C LEU A 44 9.88 -9.09 13.96
N PHE A 45 10.72 -10.11 13.86
CA PHE A 45 11.51 -10.60 14.99
C PHE A 45 12.71 -11.43 14.53
N ASP A 46 13.53 -11.85 15.47
CA ASP A 46 14.66 -12.74 15.26
C ASP A 46 14.41 -14.08 15.96
N ILE A 47 14.66 -15.19 15.25
CA ILE A 47 14.75 -16.53 15.84
C ILE A 47 16.22 -16.79 16.19
N LYS A 48 16.52 -17.00 17.46
CA LYS A 48 17.87 -17.25 17.98
C LYS A 48 17.97 -18.67 18.51
N TRP A 49 19.01 -19.42 18.13
CA TRP A 49 19.26 -20.76 18.64
C TRP A 49 20.75 -21.12 18.60
N GLU A 50 21.15 -22.19 19.29
CA GLU A 50 22.49 -22.77 19.19
C GLU A 50 22.53 -23.84 18.09
N GLY A 51 23.37 -23.62 17.07
CA GLY A 51 23.69 -24.57 16.00
C GLY A 51 25.19 -24.82 15.92
N ASP A 52 25.61 -26.09 15.88
CA ASP A 52 27.04 -26.48 15.80
C ASP A 52 27.95 -25.83 16.85
N GLY A 53 27.41 -25.57 18.05
CA GLY A 53 28.13 -24.94 19.16
C GLY A 53 28.28 -23.41 19.04
N GLN A 54 27.59 -22.78 18.09
CA GLN A 54 27.55 -21.32 17.92
C GLN A 54 26.13 -20.78 18.04
N GLN A 55 26.01 -19.55 18.53
CA GLN A 55 24.74 -18.82 18.50
C GLN A 55 24.43 -18.39 17.06
N VAL A 56 23.27 -18.77 16.57
CA VAL A 56 22.73 -18.38 15.26
C VAL A 56 21.52 -17.48 15.50
N SER A 57 21.34 -16.47 14.64
CA SER A 57 20.13 -15.63 14.57
C SER A 57 19.63 -15.59 13.14
N LYS A 58 18.32 -15.66 12.94
CA LYS A 58 17.67 -15.42 11.65
C LYS A 58 16.51 -14.46 11.84
N GLY A 59 16.56 -13.33 11.13
CA GLY A 59 15.45 -12.39 11.05
C GLY A 59 14.28 -12.98 10.26
N VAL A 60 13.07 -12.81 10.78
CA VAL A 60 11.84 -13.31 10.17
C VAL A 60 10.73 -12.26 10.20
N VAL A 61 9.81 -12.40 9.25
CA VAL A 61 8.55 -11.66 9.17
C VAL A 61 7.42 -12.65 9.34
N LEU A 62 6.51 -12.38 10.27
CA LEU A 62 5.23 -13.05 10.41
C LEU A 62 4.16 -12.19 9.77
N ARG A 63 3.36 -12.80 8.89
CA ARG A 63 2.13 -12.20 8.36
C ARG A 63 0.95 -13.05 8.82
N ALA A 64 -0.08 -12.43 9.39
CA ALA A 64 -1.28 -13.11 9.85
C ALA A 64 -2.55 -12.47 9.29
N ALA A 65 -3.61 -13.27 9.15
CA ALA A 65 -4.91 -12.78 8.74
C ALA A 65 -5.44 -11.74 9.77
N PRO A 66 -6.17 -10.70 9.32
CA PRO A 66 -6.71 -9.68 10.22
C PRO A 66 -7.69 -10.29 11.22
N LEU A 67 -7.50 -10.02 12.50
CA LEU A 67 -8.38 -10.54 13.55
C LEU A 67 -9.73 -9.83 13.56
N GLY A 68 -10.81 -10.60 13.72
CA GLY A 68 -12.17 -10.07 13.85
C GLY A 68 -12.94 -9.87 12.54
N GLY A 69 -12.43 -10.36 11.40
CA GLY A 69 -13.18 -10.40 10.13
C GLY A 69 -13.41 -9.04 9.47
N GLN A 70 -12.70 -7.99 9.89
CA GLN A 70 -12.80 -6.62 9.36
C GLN A 70 -11.68 -6.29 8.38
N GLY A 71 -11.45 -7.17 7.40
CA GLY A 71 -10.46 -6.90 6.37
C GLY A 71 -11.03 -6.09 5.21
N VAL A 72 -10.13 -5.64 4.32
CA VAL A 72 -10.46 -4.93 3.08
C VAL A 72 -11.10 -5.89 2.07
N PHE A 73 -10.80 -7.19 2.14
CA PHE A 73 -11.34 -8.22 1.27
C PHE A 73 -12.34 -9.14 1.99
N PRO A 74 -13.32 -9.73 1.26
CA PRO A 74 -14.32 -10.63 1.84
C PRO A 74 -13.70 -11.94 2.36
N GLU A 75 -12.63 -12.41 1.71
CA GLU A 75 -11.92 -13.65 2.07
C GLU A 75 -10.41 -13.38 2.13
N TYR A 76 -9.72 -13.98 3.11
CA TYR A 76 -8.28 -13.84 3.32
C TYR A 76 -7.59 -15.18 3.13
N GLU A 77 -7.22 -15.48 1.89
CA GLU A 77 -6.48 -16.69 1.53
C GLU A 77 -4.98 -16.50 1.71
N LEU A 78 -4.54 -16.38 2.97
CA LEU A 78 -3.12 -16.20 3.31
C LEU A 78 -2.25 -17.36 2.80
N GLY A 79 -2.83 -18.57 2.72
CA GLY A 79 -2.18 -19.75 2.13
C GLY A 79 -1.81 -19.56 0.67
N HIS A 80 -2.62 -18.84 -0.12
CA HIS A 80 -2.31 -18.52 -1.51
C HIS A 80 -1.04 -17.68 -1.61
N GLN A 81 -0.90 -16.64 -0.79
CA GLN A 81 0.31 -15.81 -0.78
C GLN A 81 1.56 -16.65 -0.47
N PHE A 82 1.48 -17.51 0.55
CA PHE A 82 2.57 -18.40 0.91
C PHE A 82 2.96 -19.35 -0.23
N HIS A 83 1.96 -19.96 -0.89
CA HIS A 83 2.21 -20.87 -2.01
C HIS A 83 2.77 -20.16 -3.23
N ILE A 84 2.26 -18.97 -3.56
CA ILE A 84 2.79 -18.16 -4.66
C ILE A 84 4.28 -17.88 -4.44
N MET A 85 4.62 -17.26 -3.32
CA MET A 85 6.01 -16.88 -3.03
C MET A 85 6.93 -18.11 -2.92
N ARG A 86 6.42 -19.23 -2.40
CA ARG A 86 7.18 -20.49 -2.34
C ARG A 86 7.48 -21.05 -3.73
N ILE A 87 6.53 -21.00 -4.67
CA ILE A 87 6.72 -21.45 -6.06
C ILE A 87 7.70 -20.52 -6.79
N LEU A 88 7.57 -19.21 -6.57
CA LEU A 88 8.40 -18.20 -7.23
C LEU A 88 9.87 -18.20 -6.80
N LYS A 89 10.20 -18.82 -5.65
CA LYS A 89 11.54 -18.83 -5.06
C LYS A 89 12.64 -19.32 -6.02
N ASP A 90 12.30 -20.24 -6.92
CA ASP A 90 13.24 -20.84 -7.89
C ASP A 90 13.19 -20.16 -9.28
N THR A 91 12.63 -18.94 -9.36
CA THR A 91 12.49 -18.17 -10.61
C THR A 91 13.35 -16.89 -10.59
N ALA A 92 13.24 -16.10 -11.67
CA ALA A 92 13.82 -14.75 -11.73
C ALA A 92 13.00 -13.69 -10.98
N VAL A 93 11.84 -14.04 -10.41
CA VAL A 93 11.01 -13.11 -9.64
C VAL A 93 11.58 -12.98 -8.23
N PRO A 94 11.99 -11.77 -7.79
CA PRO A 94 12.58 -11.59 -6.48
C PRO A 94 11.50 -11.68 -5.40
N VAL A 95 11.57 -12.71 -4.55
CA VAL A 95 10.65 -12.90 -3.41
C VAL A 95 11.44 -13.34 -2.17
N ALA A 96 10.91 -13.00 -0.99
CA ALA A 96 11.45 -13.50 0.27
C ALA A 96 11.32 -15.03 0.36
N THR A 97 12.27 -15.68 1.01
CA THR A 97 12.20 -17.13 1.23
C THR A 97 11.10 -17.44 2.24
N MET A 98 10.12 -18.24 1.82
CA MET A 98 9.06 -18.71 2.71
C MET A 98 9.58 -19.80 3.65
N LEU A 99 9.29 -19.68 4.95
CA LEU A 99 9.76 -20.63 5.96
C LEU A 99 8.66 -21.65 6.28
N TRP A 100 7.55 -21.21 6.86
CA TRP A 100 6.48 -22.09 7.32
C TRP A 100 5.12 -21.41 7.22
N LEU A 101 4.08 -22.19 6.95
CA LEU A 101 2.67 -21.80 7.00
C LEU A 101 2.01 -22.54 8.18
N GLU A 102 1.17 -21.84 8.92
CA GLU A 102 0.27 -22.39 9.94
C GLU A 102 -1.16 -21.95 9.62
N GLU A 103 -2.01 -22.94 9.31
CA GLU A 103 -3.41 -22.71 8.99
C GLU A 103 -4.30 -22.84 10.23
N ASP A 104 -3.83 -23.51 11.30
CA ASP A 104 -4.58 -23.63 12.54
C ASP A 104 -4.50 -22.33 13.35
N PRO A 105 -5.62 -21.60 13.54
CA PRO A 105 -5.63 -20.38 14.33
C PRO A 105 -5.36 -20.62 15.82
N SER A 106 -5.31 -21.87 16.32
CA SER A 106 -5.12 -22.17 17.74
C SER A 106 -3.80 -21.67 18.32
N VAL A 107 -2.78 -21.40 17.49
CA VAL A 107 -1.45 -20.98 17.93
C VAL A 107 -1.43 -19.51 18.37
N ILE A 108 -1.87 -18.59 17.52
CA ILE A 108 -1.84 -17.13 17.79
C ILE A 108 -3.19 -16.42 17.56
N GLY A 109 -4.27 -17.19 17.36
CA GLY A 109 -5.62 -16.67 17.12
C GLY A 109 -5.99 -16.45 15.66
N ALA A 110 -5.06 -16.66 14.72
CA ALA A 110 -5.28 -16.52 13.27
C ALA A 110 -4.31 -17.41 12.49
N PRO A 111 -4.65 -17.81 11.25
CA PRO A 111 -3.68 -18.35 10.29
C PRO A 111 -2.55 -17.36 10.04
N PHE A 112 -1.33 -17.86 9.88
CA PHE A 112 -0.13 -17.04 9.64
C PHE A 112 0.94 -17.80 8.87
N PHE A 113 1.88 -17.07 8.28
CA PHE A 113 3.13 -17.64 7.80
C PHE A 113 4.34 -16.88 8.30
N LEU A 114 5.50 -17.55 8.29
CA LEU A 114 6.82 -16.94 8.46
C LEU A 114 7.58 -16.92 7.12
N MET A 115 8.29 -15.82 6.87
CA MET A 115 9.26 -15.67 5.79
C MET A 115 10.57 -15.05 6.30
N GLU A 116 11.65 -15.17 5.52
CA GLU A 116 12.91 -14.49 5.84
C GLU A 116 12.74 -12.96 5.80
N LYS A 117 13.29 -12.28 6.81
CA LYS A 117 13.37 -10.82 6.85
C LYS A 117 14.50 -10.36 5.94
N LEU A 118 14.14 -9.66 4.87
CA LEU A 118 15.09 -8.95 4.01
C LEU A 118 15.29 -7.54 4.56
N ILE A 119 16.51 -7.01 4.42
CA ILE A 119 16.87 -5.68 4.90
C ILE A 119 16.89 -4.71 3.72
N GLY A 120 15.93 -3.80 3.70
CA GLY A 120 15.74 -2.79 2.66
C GLY A 120 14.61 -1.85 3.03
N ASP A 121 14.34 -0.89 2.15
CA ASP A 121 13.27 0.10 2.33
C ASP A 121 12.22 -0.03 1.23
N VAL A 122 11.03 0.48 1.52
CA VAL A 122 9.89 0.51 0.61
C VAL A 122 9.44 1.97 0.46
N PRO A 123 9.14 2.45 -0.76
CA PRO A 123 8.52 3.75 -0.94
C PRO A 123 7.17 3.83 -0.21
N PRO A 124 6.95 4.85 0.64
CA PRO A 124 5.74 4.92 1.46
C PRO A 124 4.50 5.24 0.62
N ASP A 125 3.36 4.66 1.01
CA ASP A 125 2.05 5.07 0.47
C ASP A 125 1.56 6.37 1.12
N TYR A 126 1.83 6.54 2.42
CA TYR A 126 1.52 7.77 3.18
C TYR A 126 2.62 8.12 4.20
N PRO A 127 3.15 9.35 4.18
CA PRO A 127 2.98 10.34 3.12
C PRO A 127 3.45 9.77 1.77
N SER A 128 2.88 10.25 0.66
CA SER A 128 3.20 9.71 -0.67
C SER A 128 4.69 9.73 -0.94
N TYR A 129 5.19 8.69 -1.61
CA TYR A 129 6.59 8.60 -2.05
C TYR A 129 7.02 9.71 -3.03
N HIS A 130 6.09 10.48 -3.61
CA HIS A 130 6.41 11.71 -4.36
C HIS A 130 6.64 12.94 -3.47
N GLY A 131 6.34 12.84 -2.17
CA GLY A 131 6.50 13.91 -1.18
C GLY A 131 7.42 13.55 -0.01
N SER A 132 7.73 12.27 0.23
CA SER A 132 8.63 11.88 1.31
C SER A 132 9.31 10.52 1.10
N GLY A 133 10.29 10.22 1.94
CA GLY A 133 10.96 8.93 2.02
C GLY A 133 11.90 8.63 0.87
N MET A 134 12.28 7.36 0.75
CA MET A 134 13.43 6.94 -0.07
C MET A 134 13.34 7.30 -1.56
N TYR A 135 12.13 7.44 -2.10
CA TYR A 135 11.90 7.77 -3.51
C TYR A 135 12.01 9.28 -3.75
N PHE A 136 11.46 10.08 -2.84
CA PHE A 136 11.60 11.53 -2.82
C PHE A 136 13.07 11.96 -2.71
N GLU A 137 13.80 11.37 -1.77
CA GLU A 137 15.20 11.67 -1.49
C GLU A 137 16.18 11.16 -2.57
N ALA A 138 15.74 10.25 -3.44
CA ALA A 138 16.60 9.65 -4.46
C ALA A 138 17.02 10.67 -5.54
N THR A 139 18.12 10.37 -6.25
CA THR A 139 18.43 11.09 -7.49
C THR A 139 17.47 10.65 -8.60
N PRO A 140 17.31 11.43 -9.69
CA PRO A 140 16.53 11.01 -10.85
C PRO A 140 16.94 9.63 -11.40
N GLU A 141 18.23 9.32 -11.42
CA GLU A 141 18.75 8.02 -11.88
C GLU A 141 18.30 6.87 -10.97
N HIS A 142 18.33 7.08 -9.65
CA HIS A 142 17.86 6.09 -8.68
C HIS A 142 16.34 5.91 -8.73
N ARG A 143 15.54 6.98 -8.94
CA ARG A 143 14.10 6.86 -9.19
C ARG A 143 13.80 6.04 -10.43
N SER A 144 14.50 6.32 -11.53
CA SER A 144 14.41 5.56 -12.77
C SER A 144 14.78 4.09 -12.56
N LYS A 145 15.86 3.82 -11.83
CA LYS A 145 16.29 2.46 -11.47
C LYS A 145 15.23 1.71 -10.67
N MET A 146 14.64 2.32 -9.64
CA MET A 146 13.59 1.69 -8.85
C MET A 146 12.36 1.36 -9.69
N TRP A 147 11.94 2.29 -10.55
CA TRP A 147 10.77 2.12 -11.41
C TRP A 147 10.99 1.00 -12.44
N TYR A 148 12.11 1.04 -13.17
CA TYR A 148 12.41 0.02 -14.18
C TYR A 148 12.76 -1.34 -13.57
N GLY A 149 13.37 -1.39 -12.39
CA GLY A 149 13.58 -2.64 -11.66
C GLY A 149 12.26 -3.30 -11.25
N SER A 150 11.29 -2.51 -10.81
CA SER A 150 9.94 -3.00 -10.49
C SER A 150 9.22 -3.49 -11.75
N LEU A 151 9.33 -2.76 -12.86
CA LEU A 151 8.81 -3.18 -14.15
C LEU A 151 9.46 -4.48 -14.63
N GLU A 152 10.77 -4.64 -14.48
CA GLU A 152 11.48 -5.86 -14.85
C GLU A 152 10.99 -7.06 -14.03
N ALA A 153 10.85 -6.91 -12.70
CA ALA A 153 10.25 -7.91 -11.83
C ALA A 153 8.83 -8.27 -12.31
N LEU A 154 7.99 -7.28 -12.62
CA LEU A 154 6.64 -7.49 -13.15
C LEU A 154 6.66 -8.30 -14.45
N THR A 155 7.53 -7.97 -15.40
CA THR A 155 7.63 -8.74 -16.65
C THR A 155 8.12 -10.17 -16.41
N ASN A 156 8.98 -10.40 -15.41
CA ASN A 156 9.44 -11.74 -15.06
C ASN A 156 8.30 -12.61 -14.52
N ILE A 157 7.32 -12.02 -13.82
CA ILE A 157 6.08 -12.71 -13.40
C ILE A 157 5.26 -13.09 -14.62
N HIS A 158 4.99 -12.14 -15.51
CA HIS A 158 4.12 -12.36 -16.65
C HIS A 158 4.66 -13.42 -17.61
N LYS A 159 5.98 -13.53 -17.75
CA LYS A 159 6.65 -14.51 -18.62
C LYS A 159 6.63 -15.95 -18.08
N LEU A 160 6.13 -16.20 -16.88
CA LEU A 160 6.07 -17.54 -16.30
C LEU A 160 5.00 -18.40 -16.99
N ASP A 161 5.30 -19.69 -17.17
CA ASP A 161 4.29 -20.70 -17.48
C ASP A 161 3.53 -21.06 -16.21
N TRP A 162 2.54 -20.23 -15.89
CA TRP A 162 1.79 -20.33 -14.63
C TRP A 162 1.12 -21.71 -14.47
N LYS A 163 0.73 -22.35 -15.58
CA LYS A 163 0.08 -23.66 -15.56
C LYS A 163 1.08 -24.77 -15.25
N ALA A 164 2.24 -24.78 -15.91
CA ALA A 164 3.30 -25.75 -15.63
C ALA A 164 3.86 -25.61 -14.20
N MET A 165 3.83 -24.39 -13.65
CA MET A 165 4.28 -24.10 -12.29
C MET A 165 3.23 -24.39 -11.21
N GLY A 166 2.00 -24.74 -11.58
CA GLY A 166 0.96 -25.16 -10.64
C GLY A 166 0.18 -24.01 -9.97
N PHE A 167 0.05 -22.85 -10.62
CA PHE A 167 -0.75 -21.72 -10.11
C PHE A 167 -2.27 -21.88 -10.30
N SER A 168 -2.75 -23.04 -10.75
CA SER A 168 -4.16 -23.35 -11.00
C SER A 168 -5.10 -23.16 -9.80
N PHE A 169 -4.57 -23.13 -8.58
CA PHE A 169 -5.35 -22.86 -7.37
C PHE A 169 -5.91 -21.42 -7.31
N LEU A 170 -5.35 -20.49 -8.11
CA LEU A 170 -5.88 -19.13 -8.28
C LEU A 170 -7.08 -19.06 -9.24
N GLY A 171 -7.54 -20.21 -9.75
CA GLY A 171 -8.58 -20.32 -10.77
C GLY A 171 -7.99 -20.43 -12.17
N GLU A 172 -8.55 -21.32 -12.99
CA GLU A 172 -8.18 -21.48 -14.39
C GLU A 172 -9.29 -20.97 -15.31
N PRO A 173 -9.03 -19.89 -16.08
CA PRO A 173 -9.94 -19.47 -17.13
C PRO A 173 -10.11 -20.58 -18.18
N THR A 174 -11.36 -20.83 -18.59
CA THR A 174 -11.69 -21.80 -19.64
C THR A 174 -11.36 -21.29 -21.04
N SER A 175 -11.18 -19.98 -21.19
CA SER A 175 -10.72 -19.28 -22.38
C SER A 175 -10.09 -17.93 -22.00
N ASN A 176 -9.47 -17.23 -22.96
CA ASN A 176 -8.94 -15.90 -22.70
C ASN A 176 -10.04 -14.89 -22.34
N ALA A 177 -11.18 -14.92 -23.05
CA ALA A 177 -12.32 -14.06 -22.74
C ALA A 177 -12.94 -14.37 -21.36
N ASP A 178 -12.84 -15.62 -20.91
CA ASP A 178 -13.29 -16.03 -19.58
C ASP A 178 -12.47 -15.35 -18.47
N ALA A 179 -11.18 -15.09 -18.68
CA ALA A 179 -10.34 -14.45 -17.66
C ALA A 179 -10.81 -13.03 -17.29
N ILE A 180 -11.23 -12.24 -18.29
CA ILE A 180 -11.83 -10.92 -18.06
C ILE A 180 -13.18 -11.05 -17.34
N SER A 181 -13.97 -12.06 -17.71
CA SER A 181 -15.27 -12.32 -17.10
C SER A 181 -15.13 -12.71 -15.63
N MET A 182 -14.21 -13.62 -15.29
CA MET A 182 -13.91 -14.03 -13.91
C MET A 182 -13.48 -12.84 -13.05
N GLN A 183 -12.62 -11.97 -13.58
CA GLN A 183 -12.17 -10.78 -12.84
C GLN A 183 -13.34 -9.82 -12.60
N LEU A 184 -14.16 -9.54 -13.63
CA LEU A 184 -15.33 -8.68 -13.48
C LEU A 184 -16.37 -9.26 -12.52
N ASP A 185 -16.61 -10.57 -12.57
CA ASP A 185 -17.57 -11.23 -11.68
C ASP A 185 -17.13 -11.13 -10.21
N TYR A 186 -15.83 -11.27 -9.93
CA TYR A 186 -15.27 -11.04 -8.59
C TYR A 186 -15.53 -9.60 -8.11
N TRP A 187 -15.23 -8.61 -8.95
CA TRP A 187 -15.34 -7.19 -8.58
C TRP A 187 -16.79 -6.67 -8.56
N ASP A 188 -17.68 -7.20 -9.41
CA ASP A 188 -19.13 -6.98 -9.30
C ASP A 188 -19.63 -7.50 -7.95
N ASN A 189 -19.25 -8.73 -7.60
CA ASN A 189 -19.64 -9.35 -6.34
C ASN A 189 -19.09 -8.58 -5.13
N TYR A 190 -17.83 -8.14 -5.20
CA TYR A 190 -17.23 -7.26 -4.19
C TYR A 190 -18.03 -5.96 -4.05
N PHE A 191 -18.31 -5.28 -5.15
CA PHE A 191 -19.04 -4.01 -5.15
C PHE A 191 -20.46 -4.15 -4.59
N ASN A 192 -21.24 -5.07 -5.14
CA ASN A 192 -22.67 -5.17 -4.86
C ASN A 192 -23.01 -5.92 -3.58
N LYS A 193 -22.15 -6.85 -3.12
CA LYS A 193 -22.44 -7.68 -1.94
C LYS A 193 -21.56 -7.40 -0.73
N TRP A 194 -20.39 -6.80 -0.92
CA TRP A 194 -19.45 -6.56 0.17
C TRP A 194 -19.28 -5.07 0.49
N LEU A 195 -19.05 -4.24 -0.53
CA LEU A 195 -18.76 -2.82 -0.33
C LEU A 195 -19.99 -2.03 0.13
N LYS A 196 -21.15 -2.31 -0.47
CA LYS A 196 -22.42 -1.64 -0.13
C LYS A 196 -22.95 -2.15 1.20
N ASP A 197 -23.23 -1.23 2.12
CA ASP A 197 -23.84 -1.56 3.41
C ASP A 197 -25.36 -1.80 3.27
N ASP A 198 -25.97 -1.17 2.27
CA ASP A 198 -27.36 -1.35 1.85
C ASP A 198 -27.41 -1.61 0.33
N PRO A 199 -28.14 -2.61 -0.18
CA PRO A 199 -28.35 -2.79 -1.61
C PRO A 199 -28.89 -1.55 -2.37
N GLN A 200 -29.53 -0.61 -1.67
CA GLN A 200 -30.02 0.66 -2.21
C GLN A 200 -28.98 1.80 -2.16
N GLU A 201 -27.82 1.57 -1.57
CA GLU A 201 -26.72 2.53 -1.56
C GLU A 201 -26.27 2.81 -3.01
N SER A 202 -26.25 4.09 -3.38
CA SER A 202 -25.90 4.52 -4.74
C SER A 202 -24.48 5.04 -4.81
N HIS A 203 -23.73 4.54 -5.80
CA HIS A 203 -22.42 5.04 -6.18
C HIS A 203 -22.42 5.31 -7.69
N PRO A 204 -22.98 6.43 -8.17
CA PRO A 204 -23.30 6.63 -9.58
C PRO A 204 -22.12 6.43 -10.54
N THR A 205 -20.94 6.96 -10.19
CA THR A 205 -19.73 6.83 -11.01
C THR A 205 -19.25 5.38 -11.06
N MET A 206 -19.27 4.67 -9.93
CA MET A 206 -18.84 3.28 -9.85
C MET A 206 -19.82 2.35 -10.59
N GLU A 207 -21.12 2.60 -10.44
CA GLU A 207 -22.20 1.87 -11.14
C GLU A 207 -22.09 2.02 -12.65
N ALA A 208 -21.95 3.26 -13.14
CA ALA A 208 -21.78 3.53 -14.57
C ALA A 208 -20.48 2.93 -15.12
N THR A 209 -19.40 2.95 -14.34
CA THR A 209 -18.12 2.32 -14.70
C THR A 209 -18.24 0.81 -14.81
N LEU A 210 -18.91 0.15 -13.85
CA LEU A 210 -19.13 -1.29 -13.86
C LEU A 210 -19.92 -1.72 -15.11
N GLU A 211 -20.97 -0.98 -15.48
CA GLU A 211 -21.72 -1.25 -16.69
C GLU A 211 -20.88 -1.04 -17.96
N TRP A 212 -20.10 0.04 -18.02
CA TRP A 212 -19.16 0.25 -19.13
C TRP A 212 -18.17 -0.91 -19.27
N LEU A 213 -17.59 -1.39 -18.17
CA LEU A 213 -16.67 -2.53 -18.17
C LEU A 213 -17.34 -3.81 -18.70
N LYS A 214 -18.58 -4.07 -18.31
CA LYS A 214 -19.34 -5.23 -18.81
C LYS A 214 -19.65 -5.15 -20.30
N GLU A 215 -19.95 -3.95 -20.81
CA GLU A 215 -20.27 -3.71 -22.22
C GLU A 215 -19.04 -3.71 -23.13
N ASN A 216 -17.86 -3.36 -22.61
CA ASN A 216 -16.63 -3.19 -23.37
C ASN A 216 -15.63 -4.34 -23.15
N ARG A 217 -16.08 -5.50 -22.66
CA ARG A 217 -15.24 -6.69 -22.51
C ARG A 217 -14.51 -7.00 -23.81
N TYR A 218 -13.26 -7.40 -23.68
CA TYR A 218 -12.42 -7.84 -24.79
C TYR A 218 -11.87 -9.24 -24.51
N GLU A 219 -11.32 -9.87 -25.54
CA GLU A 219 -10.57 -11.12 -25.39
C GLU A 219 -9.07 -10.78 -25.36
N PRO A 220 -8.37 -11.01 -24.23
CA PRO A 220 -6.94 -10.74 -24.14
C PRO A 220 -6.14 -11.73 -25.00
N GLU A 221 -4.98 -11.31 -25.52
CA GLU A 221 -4.13 -12.22 -26.30
C GLU A 221 -3.48 -13.31 -25.43
N ARG A 222 -3.24 -13.02 -24.15
CA ARG A 222 -2.44 -13.86 -23.24
C ARG A 222 -3.04 -13.85 -21.85
N ILE A 223 -2.88 -14.98 -21.16
CA ILE A 223 -3.27 -15.17 -19.77
C ILE A 223 -2.03 -15.59 -18.98
N THR A 224 -1.68 -14.81 -17.96
CA THR A 224 -0.47 -15.00 -17.15
C THR A 224 -0.82 -15.03 -15.67
N LEU A 225 0.17 -15.37 -14.83
CA LEU A 225 0.10 -14.97 -13.44
C LEU A 225 0.18 -13.44 -13.38
N CYS A 226 -0.76 -12.82 -12.68
CA CYS A 226 -0.77 -11.39 -12.38
C CYS A 226 -0.54 -11.22 -10.87
N TRP A 227 0.32 -10.27 -10.52
CA TRP A 227 0.67 -9.90 -9.15
C TRP A 227 -0.54 -9.30 -8.41
N GLY A 228 -1.36 -8.49 -9.08
CA GLY A 228 -2.59 -7.97 -8.51
C GLY A 228 -2.44 -6.57 -7.92
N ASP A 229 -1.67 -6.41 -6.83
CA ASP A 229 -1.31 -5.10 -6.24
C ASP A 229 0.09 -4.66 -6.72
N ALA A 230 0.25 -4.60 -8.03
CA ALA A 230 1.53 -4.31 -8.67
C ALA A 230 1.92 -2.84 -8.57
N ARG A 231 2.74 -2.48 -7.57
CA ARG A 231 3.19 -1.10 -7.36
C ARG A 231 4.54 -1.00 -6.68
N ILE A 232 5.19 0.15 -6.84
CA ILE A 232 6.50 0.41 -6.21
C ILE A 232 6.43 0.34 -4.68
N GLY A 233 5.30 0.74 -4.08
CA GLY A 233 5.07 0.66 -2.63
C GLY A 233 4.92 -0.76 -2.09
N ASN A 234 4.93 -1.79 -2.95
CA ASN A 234 5.04 -3.20 -2.56
C ASN A 234 6.36 -3.83 -3.04
N THR A 235 7.35 -3.01 -3.38
CA THR A 235 8.68 -3.44 -3.80
C THR A 235 9.70 -3.02 -2.76
N LEU A 236 10.47 -3.99 -2.26
CA LEU A 236 11.56 -3.76 -1.32
C LEU A 236 12.86 -3.49 -2.08
N PHE A 237 13.56 -2.42 -1.70
CA PHE A 237 14.78 -1.97 -2.37
C PHE A 237 15.99 -1.97 -1.44
N SER A 238 17.17 -2.20 -2.01
CA SER A 238 18.44 -2.14 -1.28
C SER A 238 18.86 -0.70 -0.94
N ASN A 239 19.63 -0.59 0.14
CA ASN A 239 20.35 0.60 0.53
C ASN A 239 21.85 0.42 0.32
N PRO A 240 22.58 1.41 -0.26
CA PRO A 240 22.08 2.62 -0.92
C PRO A 240 21.72 2.40 -2.40
N ASP A 241 21.97 1.21 -2.95
CA ASP A 241 22.02 0.98 -4.40
C ASP A 241 20.67 0.93 -5.10
N ARG A 242 19.55 0.83 -4.37
CA ARG A 242 18.18 0.83 -4.91
C ARG A 242 17.87 -0.34 -5.86
N ASP A 243 18.50 -1.50 -5.63
CA ASP A 243 18.18 -2.74 -6.35
C ASP A 243 16.91 -3.37 -5.77
N VAL A 244 16.08 -4.00 -6.61
CA VAL A 244 14.92 -4.76 -6.15
C VAL A 244 15.39 -6.01 -5.40
N LEU A 245 15.02 -6.09 -4.12
CA LEU A 245 15.31 -7.23 -3.26
C LEU A 245 14.16 -8.25 -3.23
N ALA A 246 12.93 -7.76 -3.19
CA ALA A 246 11.73 -8.58 -3.24
C ALA A 246 10.51 -7.75 -3.66
N ILE A 247 9.58 -8.40 -4.35
CA ILE A 247 8.20 -7.94 -4.47
C ILE A 247 7.33 -8.68 -3.46
N MET A 248 6.40 -7.96 -2.87
CA MET A 248 5.60 -8.39 -1.74
C MET A 248 4.11 -8.28 -2.07
N ASP A 249 3.27 -8.65 -1.11
CA ASP A 249 1.84 -8.45 -1.16
C ASP A 249 1.10 -9.11 -2.34
N TRP A 250 0.98 -10.42 -2.25
CA TRP A 250 0.35 -11.27 -3.26
C TRP A 250 -1.14 -11.53 -2.99
N GLU A 251 -1.78 -10.72 -2.13
CA GLU A 251 -3.16 -10.98 -1.69
C GLU A 251 -4.19 -10.78 -2.80
N MET A 252 -3.86 -9.97 -3.81
CA MET A 252 -4.71 -9.68 -4.97
C MET A 252 -4.30 -10.48 -6.22
N ALA A 253 -3.40 -11.45 -6.09
CA ALA A 253 -2.87 -12.21 -7.22
C ALA A 253 -3.97 -13.02 -7.92
N PHE A 254 -3.91 -13.08 -9.25
CA PHE A 254 -4.92 -13.76 -10.05
C PHE A 254 -4.32 -14.26 -11.37
N ILE A 255 -5.07 -15.09 -12.10
CA ILE A 255 -4.72 -15.52 -13.46
C ILE A 255 -5.53 -14.68 -14.46
N GLY A 256 -4.86 -13.89 -15.31
CA GLY A 256 -5.56 -12.98 -16.21
C GLY A 256 -4.68 -12.25 -17.23
N ASP A 257 -5.19 -11.16 -17.79
CA ASP A 257 -4.42 -10.33 -18.72
C ASP A 257 -3.30 -9.58 -17.95
N PRO A 258 -2.02 -9.72 -18.35
CA PRO A 258 -0.90 -9.01 -17.71
C PRO A 258 -0.97 -7.47 -17.85
N ILE A 259 -1.74 -6.94 -18.81
CA ILE A 259 -1.93 -5.49 -18.95
C ILE A 259 -2.74 -4.92 -17.77
N ALA A 260 -3.51 -5.74 -17.06
CA ALA A 260 -4.19 -5.32 -15.84
C ALA A 260 -3.21 -4.89 -14.73
N ASP A 261 -2.07 -5.56 -14.57
CA ASP A 261 -1.04 -5.14 -13.62
C ASP A 261 -0.31 -3.88 -14.08
N LEU A 262 -0.03 -3.76 -15.39
CA LEU A 262 0.61 -2.57 -15.93
C LEU A 262 -0.28 -1.32 -15.73
N ALA A 263 -1.58 -1.46 -15.97
CA ALA A 263 -2.55 -0.40 -15.72
C ALA A 263 -2.70 -0.07 -14.22
N TRP A 264 -2.61 -1.08 -13.35
CA TRP A 264 -2.57 -0.88 -11.90
C TRP A 264 -1.35 -0.06 -11.50
N PHE A 265 -0.17 -0.40 -12.02
CA PHE A 265 1.08 0.32 -11.78
C PHE A 265 0.96 1.83 -12.09
N PHE A 266 0.36 2.17 -13.24
CA PHE A 266 0.09 3.57 -13.63
C PHE A 266 -0.98 4.25 -12.78
N THR A 267 -2.06 3.55 -12.49
CA THR A 267 -3.17 4.09 -11.68
C THR A 267 -2.67 4.49 -10.29
N LEU A 268 -1.86 3.63 -9.67
CA LEU A 268 -1.33 3.88 -8.34
C LEU A 268 -0.27 4.99 -8.34
N ASP A 269 0.55 5.14 -9.38
CA ASP A 269 1.44 6.31 -9.53
C ASP A 269 0.66 7.63 -9.65
N LYS A 270 -0.41 7.64 -10.46
CA LYS A 270 -1.30 8.81 -10.61
C LYS A 270 -1.98 9.16 -9.29
N GLN A 271 -2.41 8.16 -8.51
CA GLN A 271 -2.91 8.38 -7.16
C GLN A 271 -1.83 9.01 -6.26
N HIS A 272 -0.62 8.46 -6.26
CA HIS A 272 0.45 8.94 -5.38
C HIS A 272 0.99 10.32 -5.78
N SER A 273 0.77 10.75 -7.01
CA SER A 273 1.09 12.10 -7.48
C SER A 273 -0.16 12.99 -7.49
N LYS A 274 -0.88 13.03 -8.62
CA LYS A 274 -2.08 13.84 -8.85
C LYS A 274 -3.14 13.64 -7.77
N GLY A 275 -3.34 12.40 -7.30
CA GLY A 275 -4.32 12.07 -6.25
C GLY A 275 -3.96 12.58 -4.86
N TYR A 276 -2.75 13.07 -4.63
CA TYR A 276 -2.38 13.83 -3.43
C TYR A 276 -2.05 15.30 -3.74
N GLY A 277 -2.33 15.77 -4.97
CA GLY A 277 -1.96 17.11 -5.40
C GLY A 277 -0.44 17.31 -5.54
N LEU A 278 0.34 16.25 -5.72
CA LEU A 278 1.80 16.31 -5.81
C LEU A 278 2.28 16.22 -7.28
N PRO A 279 3.35 16.93 -7.65
CA PRO A 279 4.00 16.70 -8.94
C PRO A 279 4.69 15.33 -8.96
N ARG A 280 4.73 14.67 -10.12
CA ARG A 280 5.59 13.50 -10.31
C ARG A 280 7.05 13.94 -10.29
N LEU A 281 7.88 13.23 -9.53
CA LEU A 281 9.29 13.60 -9.37
C LEU A 281 10.13 13.34 -10.63
N PRO A 282 11.10 14.21 -10.97
CA PRO A 282 12.00 13.98 -12.11
C PRO A 282 12.78 12.68 -12.00
N GLY A 283 12.82 11.90 -13.09
CA GLY A 283 13.42 10.56 -13.12
C GLY A 283 12.41 9.41 -12.96
N THR A 284 11.17 9.72 -12.55
CA THR A 284 10.03 8.84 -12.78
C THR A 284 9.76 8.80 -14.29
N PRO A 285 9.77 7.64 -14.95
CA PRO A 285 9.57 7.59 -16.41
C PRO A 285 8.12 7.85 -16.80
N GLU A 286 7.92 8.32 -18.02
CA GLU A 286 6.59 8.56 -18.58
C GLU A 286 5.90 7.26 -19.00
N ASP A 287 4.56 7.27 -19.01
CA ASP A 287 3.74 6.09 -19.32
C ASP A 287 4.17 5.46 -20.67
N GLU A 288 4.46 6.26 -21.71
CA GLU A 288 4.90 5.75 -23.01
C GLU A 288 6.30 5.12 -22.97
N GLU A 289 7.19 5.59 -22.10
CA GLU A 289 8.51 4.98 -21.90
C GLU A 289 8.38 3.63 -21.20
N VAL A 290 7.50 3.54 -20.20
CA VAL A 290 7.21 2.29 -19.49
C VAL A 290 6.56 1.28 -20.42
N VAL A 291 5.59 1.69 -21.24
CA VAL A 291 4.96 0.82 -22.25
C VAL A 291 6.02 0.29 -23.23
N ARG A 292 6.85 1.16 -23.82
CA ARG A 292 7.92 0.70 -24.72
C ARG A 292 8.85 -0.29 -24.05
N ARG A 293 9.27 0.00 -22.82
CA ARG A 293 10.18 -0.89 -22.07
C ARG A 293 9.53 -2.22 -21.75
N TYR A 294 8.25 -2.23 -21.40
CA TYR A 294 7.48 -3.45 -21.18
C TYR A 294 7.42 -4.30 -22.45
N GLU A 295 7.11 -3.69 -23.60
CA GLU A 295 7.11 -4.37 -24.90
C GLU A 295 8.48 -4.95 -25.25
N GLU A 296 9.58 -4.23 -24.98
CA GLU A 296 10.95 -4.70 -25.18
C GLU A 296 11.29 -5.91 -24.31
N LEU A 297 10.92 -5.88 -23.02
CA LEU A 297 11.25 -6.92 -22.05
C LEU A 297 10.44 -8.20 -22.22
N THR A 298 9.22 -8.09 -22.75
CA THR A 298 8.30 -9.22 -22.96
C THR A 298 8.29 -9.73 -24.40
N GLY A 299 8.60 -8.86 -25.37
CA GLY A 299 8.37 -9.12 -26.79
C GLY A 299 6.90 -9.05 -27.19
N TRP A 300 6.01 -8.53 -26.32
CA TRP A 300 4.57 -8.46 -26.55
C TRP A 300 4.14 -7.03 -26.86
N LYS A 301 3.00 -6.88 -27.55
CA LYS A 301 2.37 -5.59 -27.74
C LYS A 301 1.42 -5.27 -26.59
N VAL A 302 1.45 -4.03 -26.13
CA VAL A 302 0.50 -3.53 -25.13
C VAL A 302 -0.76 -3.10 -25.86
N GLU A 303 -1.82 -3.89 -25.68
CA GLU A 303 -3.16 -3.62 -26.21
C GLU A 303 -4.16 -3.48 -25.07
N ASN A 304 -5.32 -2.88 -25.34
CA ASN A 304 -6.42 -2.74 -24.36
C ASN A 304 -6.03 -2.01 -23.06
N LEU A 305 -4.96 -1.21 -23.07
CA LEU A 305 -4.48 -0.47 -21.89
C LEU A 305 -5.56 0.44 -21.29
N PHE A 306 -6.33 1.14 -22.13
CA PHE A 306 -7.41 2.02 -21.66
C PHE A 306 -8.48 1.26 -20.88
N TYR A 307 -8.93 0.11 -21.38
CA TYR A 307 -9.88 -0.72 -20.64
C TYR A 307 -9.30 -1.15 -19.28
N ASN A 308 -8.04 -1.58 -19.27
CA ASN A 308 -7.37 -2.00 -18.05
C ASN A 308 -7.11 -0.82 -17.09
N GLU A 309 -6.93 0.41 -17.57
CA GLU A 309 -6.84 1.61 -16.74
C GLU A 309 -8.17 1.93 -16.08
N VAL A 310 -9.29 1.83 -16.82
CA VAL A 310 -10.63 1.97 -16.25
C VAL A 310 -10.87 0.90 -15.19
N LEU A 311 -10.51 -0.36 -15.48
CA LEU A 311 -10.65 -1.46 -14.53
C LEU A 311 -9.77 -1.29 -13.29
N ALA A 312 -8.50 -0.91 -13.46
CA ALA A 312 -7.59 -0.65 -12.34
C ALA A 312 -8.10 0.50 -11.46
N THR A 313 -8.58 1.59 -12.07
CA THR A 313 -9.16 2.72 -11.33
C THR A 313 -10.44 2.32 -10.59
N PHE A 314 -11.30 1.52 -11.21
CA PHE A 314 -12.50 0.96 -10.57
C PHE A 314 -12.16 0.09 -9.38
N ARG A 315 -11.22 -0.85 -9.56
CA ARG A 315 -10.71 -1.72 -8.49
C ARG A 315 -10.16 -0.91 -7.32
N TYR A 316 -9.32 0.08 -7.61
CA TYR A 316 -8.73 0.93 -6.59
C TYR A 316 -9.78 1.81 -5.88
N GLY A 317 -10.76 2.34 -6.61
CA GLY A 317 -11.89 3.07 -6.05
C GLY A 317 -12.67 2.28 -5.01
N MET A 318 -12.96 1.00 -5.29
CA MET A 318 -13.61 0.12 -4.31
C MET A 318 -12.76 -0.09 -3.06
N THR A 319 -11.45 -0.30 -3.21
CA THR A 319 -10.51 -0.42 -2.09
C THR A 319 -10.52 0.85 -1.23
N VAL A 320 -10.42 2.03 -1.84
CA VAL A 320 -10.47 3.32 -1.15
C VAL A 320 -11.78 3.49 -0.39
N ILE A 321 -12.92 3.25 -1.05
CA ILE A 321 -14.24 3.35 -0.42
C ILE A 321 -14.36 2.40 0.77
N SER A 322 -13.88 1.16 0.63
CA SER A 322 -13.90 0.17 1.72
C SER A 322 -13.09 0.63 2.93
N VAL A 323 -11.91 1.22 2.69
CA VAL A 323 -11.05 1.76 3.76
C VAL A 323 -11.72 2.97 4.43
N LEU A 324 -12.26 3.92 3.66
CA LEU A 324 -12.94 5.10 4.21
C LEU A 324 -14.15 4.71 5.08
N LYS A 325 -14.97 3.77 4.60
CA LYS A 325 -16.09 3.22 5.39
C LYS A 325 -15.61 2.56 6.68
N LYS A 326 -14.51 1.80 6.64
CA LYS A 326 -13.91 1.19 7.83
C LYS A 326 -13.45 2.26 8.83
N PHE A 327 -12.77 3.30 8.38
CA PHE A 327 -12.35 4.41 9.22
C PHE A 327 -13.54 5.12 9.89
N ILE A 328 -14.61 5.39 9.14
CA ILE A 328 -15.85 5.98 9.69
C ILE A 328 -16.46 5.07 10.75
N LYS A 329 -16.56 3.75 10.49
CA LYS A 329 -17.07 2.76 11.47
C LYS A 329 -16.20 2.69 12.74
N GLN A 330 -14.91 2.99 12.63
CA GLN A 330 -13.97 3.07 13.75
C GLN A 330 -13.99 4.43 14.47
N GLY A 331 -14.83 5.38 14.03
CA GLY A 331 -14.95 6.70 14.63
C GLY A 331 -13.86 7.69 14.22
N ILE A 332 -13.07 7.38 13.18
CA ILE A 332 -12.08 8.31 12.63
C ILE A 332 -12.85 9.39 11.86
N PRO A 333 -12.59 10.69 12.13
CA PRO A 333 -13.33 11.80 11.52
C PRO A 333 -12.91 11.98 10.05
N ILE A 334 -13.58 11.26 9.16
CA ILE A 334 -13.46 11.36 7.71
C ILE A 334 -14.68 12.08 7.15
N GLU A 335 -14.49 12.99 6.19
CA GLU A 335 -15.60 13.60 5.47
C GLU A 335 -16.36 12.55 4.66
N GLU A 336 -17.65 12.34 4.96
CA GLU A 336 -18.46 11.31 4.30
C GLU A 336 -18.53 11.48 2.77
N ASP A 337 -18.43 12.70 2.27
CA ASP A 337 -18.37 13.00 0.82
C ASP A 337 -17.21 12.28 0.12
N LEU A 338 -16.11 11.99 0.82
CA LEU A 338 -14.97 11.26 0.24
C LEU A 338 -15.31 9.82 -0.17
N ILE A 339 -16.40 9.25 0.35
CA ILE A 339 -16.94 7.96 -0.12
C ILE A 339 -17.34 8.06 -1.60
N LEU A 340 -17.91 9.20 -2.02
CA LEU A 340 -18.45 9.39 -3.37
C LEU A 340 -17.50 10.21 -4.25
N ASN A 341 -16.78 11.16 -3.66
CA ASN A 341 -15.91 12.12 -4.32
C ASN A 341 -14.46 11.97 -3.82
N ASN A 342 -13.72 11.10 -4.50
CA ASN A 342 -12.30 10.81 -4.26
C ASN A 342 -11.54 10.77 -5.59
N PHE A 343 -10.21 10.63 -5.54
CA PHE A 343 -9.40 10.57 -6.77
C PHE A 343 -9.88 9.48 -7.75
N PRO A 344 -10.11 8.22 -7.34
CA PRO A 344 -10.63 7.20 -8.25
C PRO A 344 -11.94 7.59 -8.94
N THR A 345 -12.94 8.10 -8.22
CA THR A 345 -14.23 8.47 -8.82
C THR A 345 -14.09 9.68 -9.75
N GLN A 346 -13.25 10.66 -9.40
CA GLN A 346 -12.92 11.78 -10.29
C GLN A 346 -12.19 11.31 -11.55
N HIS A 347 -11.21 10.41 -11.42
CA HIS A 347 -10.44 9.89 -12.55
C HIS A 347 -11.30 9.02 -13.49
N LEU A 348 -12.17 8.17 -12.94
CA LEU A 348 -13.16 7.42 -13.74
C LEU A 348 -14.12 8.36 -14.49
N SER A 349 -14.56 9.43 -13.84
CA SER A 349 -15.41 10.44 -14.47
C SER A 349 -14.71 11.10 -15.66
N ASP A 350 -13.43 11.45 -15.50
CA ASP A 350 -12.61 12.04 -16.56
C ASP A 350 -12.37 11.01 -17.71
N LEU A 351 -12.03 9.75 -17.39
CA LEU A 351 -11.75 8.70 -18.38
C LEU A 351 -12.97 8.35 -19.25
N LEU A 352 -14.14 8.24 -18.63
CA LEU A 352 -15.37 7.77 -19.28
C LEU A 352 -16.31 8.90 -19.71
N GLY A 353 -15.98 10.15 -19.40
CA GLY A 353 -16.85 11.31 -19.69
C GLY A 353 -18.15 11.29 -18.90
N LEU A 354 -18.12 10.76 -17.68
CA LEU A 354 -19.29 10.69 -16.79
C LEU A 354 -19.53 12.04 -16.08
N PRO A 355 -20.70 12.25 -15.46
CA PRO A 355 -20.92 13.41 -14.61
C PRO A 355 -19.92 13.44 -13.43
N SER A 356 -19.36 14.62 -13.15
CA SER A 356 -18.43 14.80 -12.03
C SER A 356 -19.08 14.38 -10.71
N PRO A 357 -18.38 13.62 -9.84
CA PRO A 357 -18.90 13.25 -8.53
C PRO A 357 -18.92 14.43 -7.54
N GLY A 358 -18.25 15.55 -7.85
CA GLY A 358 -18.22 16.74 -7.01
C GLY A 358 -17.11 17.73 -7.41
N GLU A 359 -16.89 18.76 -6.60
CA GLU A 359 -15.73 19.65 -6.78
C GLU A 359 -14.43 18.89 -6.47
N LYS A 360 -13.38 19.16 -7.26
CA LYS A 360 -12.05 18.58 -7.04
C LYS A 360 -11.45 19.25 -5.80
N LYS A 361 -11.26 18.47 -4.72
CA LYS A 361 -10.76 18.99 -3.43
C LYS A 361 -9.25 19.22 -3.38
N GLN A 362 -8.49 18.65 -4.32
CA GLN A 362 -7.03 18.73 -4.34
C GLN A 362 -6.58 19.27 -5.70
N GLU A 363 -5.93 20.44 -5.68
CA GLU A 363 -5.22 20.98 -6.84
C GLU A 363 -3.74 20.60 -6.75
N MET A 364 -3.11 20.40 -7.92
CA MET A 364 -1.69 20.08 -8.00
C MET A 364 -0.89 21.27 -7.48
N THR A 365 -0.11 21.05 -6.43
CA THR A 365 0.46 22.12 -5.63
C THR A 365 1.98 22.05 -5.66
N ASP A 366 2.62 23.06 -6.27
CA ASP A 366 4.05 23.30 -6.11
C ASP A 366 4.28 24.25 -4.94
N ILE A 367 4.80 23.70 -3.84
CA ILE A 367 5.13 24.45 -2.63
C ILE A 367 6.13 25.60 -2.86
N ASN A 368 6.90 25.56 -3.95
CA ASN A 368 7.82 26.63 -4.34
C ASN A 368 7.13 27.77 -5.11
N GLU A 369 5.89 27.58 -5.53
CA GLU A 369 5.11 28.56 -6.28
C GLU A 369 3.96 29.15 -5.47
N ILE A 370 3.62 28.54 -4.34
CA ILE A 370 2.52 28.96 -3.49
C ILE A 370 2.98 29.39 -2.09
N THR A 371 2.10 30.10 -1.39
CA THR A 371 2.24 30.39 0.04
C THR A 371 1.29 29.47 0.80
N VAL A 372 1.84 28.61 1.67
CA VAL A 372 1.07 27.70 2.53
C VAL A 372 1.12 28.19 3.96
N SER A 373 -0.02 28.14 4.65
CA SER A 373 -0.13 28.38 6.08
C SER A 373 -0.57 27.11 6.82
N VAL A 374 0.20 26.74 7.84
CA VAL A 374 -0.13 25.61 8.73
C VAL A 374 -0.28 26.13 10.14
N GLN A 375 -1.47 25.97 10.72
CA GLN A 375 -1.73 26.26 12.12
C GLN A 375 -1.36 25.05 12.98
N PHE A 376 -0.67 25.28 14.09
CA PHE A 376 -0.39 24.28 15.11
C PHE A 376 -1.09 24.67 16.40
N HIS A 377 -1.83 23.72 16.96
CA HIS A 377 -2.46 23.81 18.28
C HIS A 377 -1.84 22.76 19.18
N PHE A 378 -0.76 23.14 19.87
CA PHE A 378 -0.08 22.24 20.80
C PHE A 378 -0.68 22.39 22.19
N THR A 379 -1.18 21.27 22.72
CA THR A 379 -1.84 21.21 24.03
C THR A 379 -0.98 20.49 25.07
N GLY A 380 -1.29 20.66 26.35
CA GLY A 380 -0.52 20.09 27.47
C GLY A 380 0.60 21.02 27.99
N PRO A 381 1.44 20.54 28.94
CA PRO A 381 2.48 21.35 29.55
C PRO A 381 3.49 21.88 28.53
N GLY A 382 3.63 23.20 28.44
CA GLY A 382 4.51 23.86 27.47
C GLY A 382 3.92 23.96 26.05
N GLY A 383 2.66 23.58 25.85
CA GLY A 383 1.95 23.76 24.59
C GLY A 383 1.61 25.23 24.32
N SER A 384 1.71 25.62 23.06
CA SER A 384 1.30 26.94 22.57
C SER A 384 0.73 26.83 21.17
N ASP A 385 -0.12 27.80 20.83
CA ASP A 385 -0.54 28.01 19.45
C ASP A 385 0.56 28.76 18.70
N TRP A 386 0.88 28.28 17.50
CA TRP A 386 1.79 28.94 16.57
C TRP A 386 1.43 28.51 15.15
N TYR A 387 1.88 29.24 14.15
CA TYR A 387 1.66 28.89 12.76
C TYR A 387 2.93 29.04 11.93
N LEU A 388 3.01 28.26 10.86
CA LEU A 388 4.05 28.30 9.86
C LEU A 388 3.48 28.93 8.60
N ILE A 389 4.14 29.94 8.04
CA ILE A 389 3.94 30.35 6.65
C ILE A 389 5.14 29.84 5.86
N SER A 390 4.90 28.92 4.94
CA SER A 390 5.85 28.58 3.88
C SER A 390 5.56 29.49 2.68
N ASP A 391 6.43 30.44 2.40
CA ASP A 391 6.38 31.23 1.16
C ASP A 391 7.43 30.69 0.19
N LYS A 392 6.96 30.04 -0.89
CA LYS A 392 7.83 29.51 -1.96
C LYS A 392 8.97 28.63 -1.42
N GLY A 393 8.60 27.67 -0.58
CA GLY A 393 9.53 26.72 0.04
C GLY A 393 10.37 27.28 1.20
N LYS A 394 10.11 28.50 1.67
CA LYS A 394 10.77 29.08 2.86
C LYS A 394 9.79 29.25 4.01
N GLY A 395 10.02 28.52 5.09
CA GLY A 395 9.22 28.58 6.31
C GLY A 395 9.58 29.77 7.20
N ILE A 396 8.55 30.45 7.72
CA ILE A 396 8.67 31.39 8.83
C ILE A 396 7.64 31.01 9.88
N ARG A 397 8.10 30.77 11.11
CA ARG A 397 7.27 30.51 12.28
C ARG A 397 6.80 31.82 12.92
N TYR A 398 5.55 31.83 13.35
CA TYR A 398 4.91 32.93 14.08
C TYR A 398 4.17 32.36 15.29
N ASP A 399 4.23 33.06 16.43
CA ASP A 399 3.45 32.70 17.62
C ASP A 399 2.00 33.16 17.48
N GLY A 400 1.07 32.39 18.05
CA GLY A 400 -0.37 32.68 18.05
C GLY A 400 -1.14 31.95 16.95
N THR A 401 -2.25 32.55 16.53
CA THR A 401 -3.17 31.93 15.55
C THR A 401 -3.23 32.73 14.25
N ILE A 402 -3.49 32.04 13.14
CA ILE A 402 -3.77 32.64 11.83
C ILE A 402 -5.22 32.35 11.41
N GLU A 403 -5.87 33.31 10.76
CA GLU A 403 -7.21 33.12 10.21
C GLU A 403 -7.16 32.30 8.91
N ASN A 404 -8.02 31.29 8.80
CA ASN A 404 -8.17 30.43 7.62
C ASN A 404 -6.86 29.77 7.15
N PRO A 405 -6.17 28.99 8.01
CA PRO A 405 -4.97 28.28 7.58
C PRO A 405 -5.30 27.25 6.49
N ASN A 406 -4.34 26.98 5.60
CA ASN A 406 -4.47 25.90 4.62
C ASN A 406 -4.58 24.53 5.31
N CYS A 407 -3.86 24.36 6.41
CA CYS A 407 -3.85 23.14 7.21
C CYS A 407 -3.82 23.46 8.71
N THR A 408 -4.40 22.59 9.52
CA THR A 408 -4.33 22.69 10.99
C THR A 408 -3.89 21.37 11.58
N ILE A 409 -2.91 21.41 12.49
CA ILE A 409 -2.43 20.28 13.29
C ILE A 409 -2.83 20.54 14.75
N LYS A 410 -3.53 19.60 15.37
CA LYS A 410 -3.84 19.61 16.82
C LYS A 410 -3.26 18.36 17.45
N VAL A 411 -2.42 18.53 18.46
CA VAL A 411 -1.68 17.43 19.11
C VAL A 411 -1.20 17.87 20.49
N THR A 412 -0.91 16.95 21.40
CA THR A 412 -0.23 17.31 22.65
C THR A 412 1.29 17.47 22.40
N VAL A 413 1.97 18.28 23.22
CA VAL A 413 3.44 18.42 23.12
C VAL A 413 4.15 17.07 23.28
N ASP A 414 3.67 16.23 24.20
CA ASP A 414 4.27 14.92 24.46
C ASP A 414 4.04 13.96 23.29
N ASP A 415 2.83 13.90 22.74
CA ASP A 415 2.52 13.06 21.58
C ASP A 415 3.30 13.52 20.35
N TRP A 416 3.44 14.83 20.15
CA TRP A 416 4.25 15.35 19.05
C TRP A 416 5.72 14.95 19.18
N LYS A 417 6.30 15.04 20.37
CA LYS A 417 7.68 14.58 20.63
C LYS A 417 7.83 13.08 20.40
N SER A 418 6.88 12.27 20.87
CA SER A 418 6.90 10.83 20.63
C SER A 418 6.74 10.48 19.15
N ILE A 419 5.99 11.28 18.37
CA ILE A 419 5.92 11.13 16.92
C ILE A 419 7.28 11.41 16.28
N GLN A 420 7.93 12.51 16.69
CA GLN A 420 9.23 12.89 16.13
C GLN A 420 10.36 11.93 16.50
N SER A 421 10.31 11.32 17.69
CA SER A 421 11.29 10.32 18.12
C SER A 421 11.02 8.92 17.54
N GLY A 422 9.88 8.73 16.87
CA GLY A 422 9.43 7.44 16.36
C GLY A 422 8.84 6.50 17.43
N GLU A 423 8.70 6.96 18.69
CA GLU A 423 8.07 6.19 19.77
C GLU A 423 6.56 6.05 19.59
N LEU A 424 5.93 7.01 18.92
CA LEU A 424 4.52 6.99 18.56
C LEU A 424 4.41 7.07 17.04
N ASN A 425 3.87 6.03 16.41
CA ASN A 425 3.62 6.10 14.98
C ASN A 425 2.61 7.23 14.67
N ARG A 426 2.90 8.04 13.64
CA ARG A 426 2.08 9.20 13.27
C ARG A 426 0.66 8.82 12.85
N LEU A 427 0.51 7.72 12.13
CA LEU A 427 -0.79 7.19 11.73
C LEU A 427 -1.56 6.61 12.91
N ASP A 428 -0.88 6.02 13.91
CA ASP A 428 -1.50 5.57 15.17
C ASP A 428 -1.99 6.76 16.00
N ALA A 429 -1.17 7.81 16.11
CA ALA A 429 -1.59 9.06 16.74
C ALA A 429 -2.81 9.65 16.04
N TRP A 430 -2.81 9.63 14.70
CA TRP A 430 -3.91 10.16 13.90
C TRP A 430 -5.20 9.34 14.05
N SER A 431 -5.12 8.02 13.88
CA SER A 431 -6.27 7.11 13.97
C SER A 431 -6.88 7.02 15.37
N THR A 432 -6.10 7.29 16.43
CA THR A 432 -6.59 7.35 17.81
C THR A 432 -7.09 8.74 18.23
N GLY A 433 -7.05 9.72 17.33
CA GLY A 433 -7.45 11.10 17.60
C GLY A 433 -6.47 11.90 18.47
N ARG A 434 -5.27 11.37 18.73
CA ARG A 434 -4.18 12.05 19.45
C ARG A 434 -3.49 13.09 18.58
N LEU A 435 -3.50 12.90 17.26
CA LEU A 435 -3.09 13.86 16.24
C LEU A 435 -4.30 14.14 15.34
N VAL A 436 -4.81 15.36 15.34
CA VAL A 436 -5.89 15.76 14.44
C VAL A 436 -5.31 16.67 13.37
N THR A 437 -5.55 16.32 12.10
CA THR A 437 -5.14 17.11 10.94
C THR A 437 -6.38 17.54 10.16
N GLU A 438 -6.54 18.83 9.95
CA GLU A 438 -7.64 19.43 9.17
C GLU A 438 -7.06 20.23 8.00
N GLY A 439 -7.76 20.30 6.86
CA GLY A 439 -7.30 21.01 5.66
C GLY A 439 -6.53 20.13 4.67
N ASP A 440 -5.60 20.71 3.93
CA ASP A 440 -4.91 20.03 2.83
C ASP A 440 -3.78 19.11 3.32
N LEU A 441 -4.07 17.81 3.40
CA LEU A 441 -3.10 16.81 3.86
C LEU A 441 -1.90 16.63 2.90
N GLY A 442 -2.06 16.91 1.60
CA GLY A 442 -0.96 16.86 0.63
C GLY A 442 0.06 17.97 0.90
N LEU A 443 -0.44 19.16 1.26
CA LEU A 443 0.39 20.27 1.70
C LEU A 443 1.13 20.00 3.01
N LEU A 444 0.48 19.34 3.97
CA LEU A 444 1.15 18.92 5.21
C LEU A 444 2.30 17.94 4.96
N ALA A 445 2.16 17.02 4.01
CA ALA A 445 3.23 16.09 3.63
C ALA A 445 4.42 16.84 3.01
N LEU A 446 4.17 17.78 2.09
CA LEU A 446 5.22 18.60 1.47
C LEU A 446 5.99 19.48 2.47
N LEU A 447 5.36 19.81 3.60
CA LEU A 447 5.95 20.64 4.64
C LEU A 447 6.65 19.83 5.73
N GLU A 448 6.65 18.49 5.68
CA GLU A 448 7.07 17.66 6.82
C GLU A 448 8.48 17.99 7.33
N ASP A 449 9.46 18.05 6.43
CA ASP A 449 10.83 18.42 6.75
C ASP A 449 10.93 19.85 7.31
N MET A 450 10.20 20.79 6.70
CA MET A 450 10.16 22.18 7.14
C MET A 450 9.55 22.30 8.54
N MET A 451 8.46 21.59 8.81
CA MET A 451 7.81 21.57 10.12
C MET A 451 8.73 20.97 11.19
N ALA A 452 9.53 19.96 10.84
CA ALA A 452 10.51 19.36 11.74
C ALA A 452 11.57 20.36 12.22
N GLU A 453 12.03 21.28 11.35
CA GLU A 453 12.99 22.34 11.72
C GLU A 453 12.44 23.28 12.81
N PHE A 454 11.15 23.64 12.73
CA PHE A 454 10.52 24.62 13.63
C PHE A 454 9.94 24.04 14.92
N THR A 455 9.93 22.71 15.04
CA THR A 455 9.34 21.99 16.19
C THR A 455 10.39 21.43 17.15
N GLN A 456 11.66 21.40 16.76
CA GLN A 456 12.78 21.02 17.62
C GLN A 456 13.27 22.16 18.55
N SER A 457 12.71 23.37 18.41
CA SER A 457 13.13 24.59 19.13
C SER A 457 12.29 24.94 20.36
#